data_AF-A0A5M6CYN0-F1
#
_entry.id   AF-A0A5M6CYN0-F1
#
_cell.length_a   1.000
_cell.length_b   1.000
_cell.length_c   1.000
_cell.angle_alpha   90.00
_cell.angle_beta   90.00
_cell.angle_gamma   90.00
#
_symmetry.space_group_name_H-M   'P 1'
#
loop_
_entity.id
_entity.type
_entity.pdbx_description
1 polymer ?
#
loop_
_entity_poly.entity_id
_entity_poly.type
_entity_poly.pdbx_seq_one_letter_code
_entity_poly.pdbx_strand_id
1 'polypeptide(L)'
;MMKDFAIEYSSSWQDNPMAYWVHIEQDNQHWHEAEHFIPPAPERDLRGLYKIYKVKIDGFTFKFSSLEQLEHCIEILSMGSLPITSELCKKRPGNEEANEHWLCTLPSQVKSRRYRQKAVKYLRKVRGELINNR
;
A
#
# COMPACT_ATOMS: atom_id res chain seq x y z
N MET A 1 -14.85 -9.02 -16.61
CA MET A 1 -13.95 -8.17 -15.80
C MET A 1 -13.86 -8.79 -14.42
N MET A 2 -12.70 -9.28 -13.99
CA MET A 2 -12.57 -9.92 -12.67
C MET A 2 -12.11 -8.89 -11.65
N LYS A 3 -12.97 -8.64 -10.66
CA LYS A 3 -12.72 -7.78 -9.51
C LYS A 3 -13.14 -8.54 -8.28
N ASP A 4 -12.28 -8.53 -7.27
CA ASP A 4 -12.57 -9.20 -6.01
C ASP A 4 -11.93 -8.43 -4.85
N PHE A 5 -12.56 -8.51 -3.69
CA PHE A 5 -12.08 -7.89 -2.47
C PHE A 5 -12.25 -8.88 -1.31
N ALA A 6 -11.14 -9.18 -0.64
CA ALA A 6 -11.10 -10.08 0.50
C ALA A 6 -10.24 -9.50 1.62
N ILE A 7 -10.52 -9.95 2.85
CA ILE A 7 -9.71 -9.66 4.03
C ILE A 7 -9.06 -10.97 4.46
N GLU A 8 -7.72 -10.97 4.47
CA GLU A 8 -6.91 -12.03 5.07
C GLU A 8 -6.33 -11.54 6.40
N TYR A 9 -5.79 -12.47 7.18
CA TYR A 9 -5.18 -12.16 8.48
C TYR A 9 -3.73 -12.64 8.49
N SER A 10 -2.82 -11.81 8.99
CA SER A 10 -1.38 -12.07 9.03
C SER A 10 -0.79 -11.76 10.40
N SER A 11 0.27 -12.46 10.78
CA SER A 11 1.06 -12.14 11.99
C SER A 11 1.95 -10.90 11.79
N SER A 12 2.24 -10.52 10.55
CA SER A 12 3.05 -9.36 10.19
C SER A 12 2.30 -8.43 9.24
N TRP A 13 2.30 -7.13 9.55
CA TRP A 13 1.80 -6.07 8.66
C TRP A 13 2.88 -5.49 7.76
N GLN A 14 4.14 -5.62 8.16
CA GLN A 14 5.32 -5.03 7.54
C GLN A 14 5.69 -5.70 6.22
N ASP A 15 5.29 -6.96 6.02
CA ASP A 15 5.56 -7.73 4.79
C ASP A 15 4.82 -7.18 3.55
N ASN A 16 3.94 -6.19 3.73
CA ASN A 16 3.24 -5.57 2.60
C ASN A 16 4.18 -4.60 1.86
N PRO A 17 4.23 -4.65 0.51
CA PRO A 17 5.19 -3.86 -0.26
C PRO A 17 5.17 -2.35 -0.03
N MET A 18 4.03 -1.80 0.40
CA MET A 18 3.85 -0.36 0.67
C MET A 18 4.07 0.02 2.14
N ALA A 19 4.19 -0.95 3.05
CA ALA A 19 4.26 -0.70 4.48
C ALA A 19 5.45 0.21 4.82
N TYR A 20 6.63 -0.14 4.32
CA TYR A 20 7.85 0.64 4.49
C TYR A 20 7.70 2.06 3.94
N TRP A 21 7.14 2.24 2.75
CA TRP A 21 7.04 3.56 2.12
C TRP A 21 6.03 4.50 2.78
N VAL A 22 5.04 3.95 3.49
CA VAL A 22 3.92 4.71 4.04
C VAL A 22 4.13 5.02 5.52
N HIS A 23 4.56 4.04 6.31
CA HIS A 23 4.70 4.19 7.76
C HIS A 23 6.14 4.58 8.10
N ILE A 24 6.36 5.84 8.48
CA ILE A 24 7.68 6.37 8.80
C ILE A 24 7.93 6.27 10.31
N GLU A 25 8.94 5.52 10.72
CA GLU A 25 9.44 5.39 12.07
C GLU A 25 9.85 6.75 12.67
N GLN A 26 9.62 6.95 13.97
CA GLN A 26 9.86 8.22 14.67
C GLN A 26 10.88 8.11 15.82
N ASP A 27 11.32 6.90 16.16
CA ASP A 27 12.05 6.58 17.39
C ASP A 27 13.55 6.27 17.17
N ASN A 28 14.11 6.70 16.02
CA ASN A 28 15.50 6.44 15.60
C ASN A 28 15.89 4.94 15.62
N GLN A 29 14.93 4.04 15.68
CA GLN A 29 15.15 2.60 15.57
C GLN A 29 15.16 2.17 14.11
N HIS A 30 15.66 0.95 13.86
CA HIS A 30 15.49 0.32 12.56
C HIS A 30 13.98 0.12 12.28
N TRP A 31 13.54 0.32 11.03
CA TRP A 31 12.09 0.33 10.69
C TRP A 31 11.33 -0.92 11.15
N HIS A 32 11.98 -2.09 11.16
CA HIS A 32 11.36 -3.34 11.61
C HIS A 32 11.17 -3.42 13.14
N GLU A 33 11.96 -2.68 13.91
CA GLU A 33 11.98 -2.68 15.38
C GLU A 33 11.28 -1.46 15.98
N ALA A 34 11.02 -0.44 15.16
CA ALA A 34 10.31 0.76 15.57
C ALA A 34 8.89 0.45 16.09
N GLU A 35 8.47 1.20 17.11
CA GLU A 35 7.14 1.09 17.71
C GLU A 35 6.26 2.28 17.31
N HIS A 36 6.88 3.43 17.02
CA HIS A 36 6.18 4.68 16.71
C HIS A 36 6.31 5.02 15.23
N PHE A 37 5.18 5.07 14.53
CA PHE A 37 5.13 5.41 13.11
C PHE A 37 4.19 6.57 12.82
N ILE A 38 4.48 7.33 11.77
CA ILE A 38 3.59 8.30 11.16
C ILE A 38 3.43 7.97 9.67
N PRO A 39 2.21 7.62 9.20
CA PRO A 39 1.02 7.27 9.97
C PRO A 39 1.24 6.04 10.88
N PRO A 40 0.42 5.84 11.94
CA PRO A 40 0.60 4.73 12.88
C PRO A 40 0.52 3.37 12.18
N ALA A 41 1.22 2.38 12.73
CA ALA A 41 1.09 1.00 12.30
C ALA A 41 -0.38 0.54 12.43
N PRO A 42 -0.86 -0.36 11.54
CA PRO A 42 -2.22 -0.86 11.64
C PRO A 42 -2.43 -1.62 12.96
N GLU A 43 -3.64 -1.58 13.49
CA GLU A 43 -3.98 -2.26 14.74
C GLU A 43 -4.10 -3.78 14.54
N ARG A 44 -3.74 -4.52 15.60
CA ARG A 44 -4.04 -5.96 15.70
C ARG A 44 -5.50 -6.15 16.10
N ASP A 45 -6.11 -7.22 15.60
CA ASP A 45 -7.42 -7.66 16.07
C ASP A 45 -7.34 -8.33 17.45
N LEU A 46 -8.49 -8.76 17.97
CA LEU A 46 -8.59 -9.45 19.27
C LEU A 46 -7.79 -10.76 19.35
N ARG A 47 -7.36 -11.32 18.20
CA ARG A 47 -6.55 -12.53 18.10
C ARG A 47 -5.06 -12.21 17.97
N GLY A 48 -4.69 -10.92 17.99
CA GLY A 48 -3.33 -10.46 17.80
C GLY A 48 -2.86 -10.46 16.34
N LEU A 49 -3.76 -10.55 15.36
CA LEU A 49 -3.45 -10.60 13.93
C LEU A 49 -3.77 -9.27 13.23
N TYR A 50 -3.05 -8.98 12.15
CA TYR A 50 -3.29 -7.82 11.30
C TYR A 50 -4.22 -8.17 10.14
N LYS A 51 -5.17 -7.28 9.84
CA LYS A 51 -6.01 -7.38 8.63
C LYS A 51 -5.18 -7.02 7.40
N ILE A 52 -5.23 -7.87 6.39
CA ILE A 52 -4.62 -7.67 5.07
C ILE A 52 -5.73 -7.57 4.03
N TYR A 53 -5.88 -6.38 3.46
CA TYR A 53 -6.85 -6.07 2.42
C TYR A 53 -6.31 -6.50 1.05
N LYS A 54 -6.96 -7.47 0.41
CA LYS A 54 -6.59 -7.96 -0.92
C LYS A 54 -7.59 -7.50 -1.96
N VAL A 55 -7.12 -6.66 -2.88
CA VAL A 55 -7.94 -6.11 -3.97
C VAL A 55 -7.43 -6.68 -5.29
N LYS A 56 -8.19 -7.62 -5.86
CA LYS A 56 -7.86 -8.25 -7.15
C LYS A 56 -8.52 -7.49 -8.29
N ILE A 57 -7.75 -7.13 -9.30
CA ILE A 57 -8.23 -6.45 -10.51
C ILE A 57 -7.52 -7.10 -11.72
N ASP A 58 -8.27 -7.68 -12.64
CA ASP A 58 -7.74 -8.28 -13.89
C ASP A 58 -6.48 -9.16 -13.70
N GLY A 59 -6.49 -10.00 -12.66
CA GLY A 59 -5.41 -10.95 -12.40
C GLY A 59 -4.26 -10.44 -11.54
N PHE A 60 -4.14 -9.12 -11.30
CA PHE A 60 -3.20 -8.58 -10.32
C PHE A 60 -3.88 -8.34 -8.97
N THR A 61 -3.18 -8.59 -7.87
CA THR A 61 -3.70 -8.39 -6.51
C THR A 61 -2.87 -7.34 -5.79
N PHE A 62 -3.52 -6.22 -5.44
CA PHE A 62 -2.94 -5.26 -4.50
C PHE A 62 -3.17 -5.78 -3.08
N LYS A 63 -2.17 -5.60 -2.21
CA LYS A 63 -2.24 -5.94 -0.78
C LYS A 63 -1.96 -4.69 0.05
N PHE A 64 -2.74 -4.50 1.10
CA PHE A 64 -2.59 -3.38 2.02
C PHE A 64 -2.82 -3.87 3.44
N SER A 65 -1.98 -3.48 4.40
CA SER A 65 -2.24 -3.73 5.82
C SER A 65 -2.91 -2.56 6.54
N SER A 66 -3.01 -1.40 5.89
CA SER A 66 -3.60 -0.19 6.44
C SER A 66 -4.42 0.57 5.40
N LEU A 67 -5.29 1.50 5.85
CA LEU A 67 -6.07 2.34 4.95
C LEU A 67 -5.15 3.36 4.25
N GLU A 68 -4.15 3.83 4.98
CA GLU A 68 -3.16 4.80 4.57
C GLU A 68 -2.33 4.27 3.38
N GLN A 69 -2.00 2.96 3.38
CA GLN A 69 -1.38 2.31 2.22
C GLN A 69 -2.29 2.27 0.99
N LEU A 70 -3.59 1.98 1.18
CA LEU A 70 -4.56 2.01 0.09
C LEU A 70 -4.70 3.43 -0.48
N GLU A 71 -4.73 4.44 0.38
CA GLU A 71 -4.83 5.84 -0.03
C GLU A 71 -3.58 6.31 -0.79
N HIS A 72 -2.39 5.99 -0.28
CA HIS A 72 -1.13 6.27 -0.98
C HIS A 72 -1.10 5.62 -2.37
N CYS A 73 -1.55 4.37 -2.48
CA CYS A 73 -1.63 3.69 -3.77
C CYS A 73 -2.60 4.39 -4.74
N ILE A 74 -3.78 4.79 -4.25
CA ILE A 74 -4.77 5.55 -5.04
C ILE A 74 -4.17 6.87 -5.52
N GLU A 75 -3.49 7.61 -4.64
CA GLU A 75 -2.85 8.89 -4.95
C GLU A 75 -1.88 8.72 -6.12
N ILE A 76 -0.86 7.86 -5.95
CA ILE A 76 0.19 7.62 -6.94
C ILE A 76 -0.37 7.09 -8.26
N LEU A 77 -1.27 6.10 -8.22
CA LEU A 77 -1.82 5.53 -9.45
C LEU A 77 -2.80 6.48 -10.16
N SER A 78 -3.34 7.49 -9.47
CA SER A 78 -4.26 8.47 -10.07
C SER A 78 -3.57 9.60 -10.82
N MET A 79 -2.26 9.77 -10.65
CA MET A 79 -1.48 10.82 -11.32
C MET A 79 -1.50 10.66 -12.86
N GLY A 80 -1.45 11.78 -13.59
CA GLY A 80 -1.46 11.76 -15.06
C GLY A 80 -0.31 10.92 -15.64
N SER A 81 0.92 11.28 -15.25
CA SER A 81 2.12 10.45 -15.37
C SER A 81 2.40 9.75 -14.05
N LEU A 82 2.99 8.55 -14.09
CA LEU A 82 3.53 7.95 -12.88
C LEU A 82 4.76 8.75 -12.41
N PRO A 83 4.94 8.94 -11.09
CA PRO A 83 6.11 9.62 -10.56
C PRO A 83 7.37 8.80 -10.81
N ILE A 84 8.51 9.50 -10.84
CA ILE A 84 9.82 8.87 -10.93
C ILE A 84 10.14 8.27 -9.56
N THR A 85 10.51 6.99 -9.51
CA THR A 85 10.72 6.29 -8.23
C THR A 85 11.88 6.86 -7.43
N SER A 86 12.93 7.38 -8.07
CA SER A 86 14.02 8.08 -7.38
C SER A 86 13.58 9.35 -6.65
N GLU A 87 12.56 10.06 -7.17
CA GLU A 87 11.97 11.21 -6.48
C GLU A 87 11.11 10.77 -5.29
N LEU A 88 10.45 9.61 -5.40
CA LEU A 88 9.68 9.04 -4.30
C LEU A 88 10.58 8.57 -3.17
N CYS A 89 11.70 7.89 -3.47
CA CYS A 89 12.64 7.45 -2.44
C CYS A 89 13.23 8.62 -1.67
N LYS A 90 13.56 9.73 -2.34
CA LYS A 90 14.06 10.96 -1.69
C LYS A 90 13.10 11.58 -0.67
N LYS A 91 11.80 11.29 -0.75
CA LYS A 91 10.81 11.82 0.20
C LYS A 91 10.81 11.07 1.52
N ARG A 92 11.28 9.83 1.54
CA ARG A 92 11.39 9.04 2.76
C ARG A 92 12.80 9.19 3.34
N PRO A 93 12.96 9.54 4.62
CA PRO A 93 14.27 9.46 5.27
C PRO A 93 14.74 7.99 5.27
N GLY A 94 15.96 7.73 4.78
CA GLY A 94 16.52 6.38 4.65
C GLY A 94 17.43 6.20 3.43
N ASN A 95 17.93 4.97 3.24
CA ASN A 95 18.91 4.62 2.19
C ASN A 95 18.37 3.65 1.11
N GLU A 96 17.07 3.36 1.10
CA GLU A 96 16.51 2.41 0.12
C GLU A 96 16.60 2.93 -1.31
N GLU A 97 16.87 2.01 -2.21
CA GLU A 97 17.14 2.29 -3.60
C GLU A 97 15.83 2.42 -4.41
N ALA A 98 15.91 3.10 -5.56
CA ALA A 98 14.75 3.35 -6.42
C ALA A 98 14.15 2.07 -7.04
N ASN A 99 14.94 1.00 -7.14
CA ASN A 99 14.55 -0.34 -7.62
C ASN A 99 13.71 -1.11 -6.58
N GLU A 100 13.86 -0.82 -5.30
CA GLU A 100 13.14 -1.45 -4.17
C GLU A 100 11.74 -0.85 -3.98
N HIS A 101 11.48 0.33 -4.55
CA HIS A 101 10.19 0.99 -4.44
C HIS A 101 9.06 0.14 -5.01
N TRP A 102 7.94 0.02 -4.28
CA TRP A 102 6.80 -0.83 -4.65
C TRP A 102 6.30 -0.59 -6.08
N LEU A 103 6.34 0.68 -6.53
CA LEU A 103 5.97 1.06 -7.90
C LEU A 103 6.86 0.37 -8.96
N CYS A 104 8.16 0.21 -8.72
CA CYS A 104 9.07 -0.49 -9.63
C CYS A 104 8.70 -1.97 -9.78
N THR A 105 8.27 -2.61 -8.70
CA THR A 105 7.88 -4.03 -8.67
C THR A 105 6.58 -4.34 -9.43
N LEU A 106 5.76 -3.33 -9.74
CA LEU A 106 4.51 -3.56 -10.46
C LEU A 106 4.77 -4.03 -11.91
N PRO A 107 3.99 -5.00 -12.42
CA PRO A 107 4.02 -5.39 -13.83
C PRO A 107 3.73 -4.20 -14.76
N SER A 108 4.32 -4.21 -15.96
CA SER A 108 4.14 -3.15 -16.97
C SER A 108 2.67 -2.91 -17.32
N GLN A 109 1.86 -3.97 -17.41
CA GLN A 109 0.42 -3.88 -17.64
C GLN A 109 -0.29 -3.07 -16.55
N VAL A 110 0.08 -3.27 -15.28
CA VAL A 110 -0.50 -2.57 -14.13
C VAL A 110 -0.14 -1.08 -14.14
N LYS A 111 1.05 -0.74 -14.61
CA LYS A 111 1.53 0.64 -14.77
C LYS A 111 0.84 1.40 -15.90
N SER A 112 0.23 0.71 -16.87
CA SER A 112 -0.44 1.34 -18.01
C SER A 112 -1.57 2.26 -17.57
N ARG A 113 -1.73 3.42 -18.23
CA ARG A 113 -2.75 4.42 -17.88
C ARG A 113 -4.17 3.83 -17.85
N ARG A 114 -4.49 2.98 -18.84
CA ARG A 114 -5.79 2.30 -18.94
C ARG A 114 -6.07 1.41 -17.73
N TYR A 115 -5.07 0.61 -17.31
CA TYR A 115 -5.20 -0.22 -16.13
C TYR A 115 -5.35 0.63 -14.87
N ARG A 116 -4.48 1.63 -14.69
CA ARG A 116 -4.48 2.51 -13.51
C ARG A 116 -5.82 3.22 -13.31
N GLN A 117 -6.40 3.80 -14.36
CA GLN A 117 -7.71 4.45 -14.28
C GLN A 117 -8.81 3.49 -13.77
N LYS A 118 -8.81 2.25 -14.28
CA LYS A 118 -9.73 1.21 -13.84
C LYS A 118 -9.46 0.77 -12.40
N ALA A 119 -8.19 0.59 -12.05
CA ALA A 119 -7.77 0.17 -10.71
C ALA A 119 -8.17 1.22 -9.67
N VAL A 120 -7.82 2.49 -9.89
CA VAL A 120 -8.18 3.63 -9.03
C VAL A 120 -9.68 3.70 -8.80
N LYS A 121 -10.51 3.50 -9.84
CA LYS A 121 -11.98 3.48 -9.68
C LYS A 121 -12.45 2.41 -8.69
N TYR A 122 -11.87 1.20 -8.76
CA TYR A 122 -12.27 0.11 -7.86
C TYR A 122 -11.66 0.24 -6.47
N LEU A 123 -10.38 0.64 -6.37
CA LEU A 123 -9.71 0.92 -5.11
C LEU A 123 -10.45 2.00 -4.30
N ARG A 124 -10.97 3.05 -4.95
CA ARG A 124 -11.81 4.06 -4.28
C ARG A 124 -13.14 3.49 -3.76
N LYS A 125 -13.74 2.52 -4.46
CA LYS A 125 -14.94 1.82 -3.99
C LYS A 125 -14.63 1.03 -2.71
N VAL A 126 -13.56 0.23 -2.74
CA VAL A 126 -13.09 -0.55 -1.59
C VAL A 126 -12.73 0.38 -0.42
N ARG A 127 -12.07 1.51 -0.68
CA ARG A 127 -11.78 2.52 0.35
C ARG A 127 -13.06 3.01 1.03
N GLY A 128 -14.10 3.31 0.26
CA GLY A 128 -15.40 3.70 0.82
C GLY A 128 -16.04 2.60 1.66
N GLU A 129 -15.97 1.35 1.22
CA GLU A 129 -16.45 0.19 1.98
C GLU A 129 -15.68 0.02 3.30
N LEU A 130 -14.36 0.21 3.30
CA LEU A 130 -13.53 0.11 4.51
C LEU A 130 -13.80 1.24 5.51
N ILE A 131 -13.99 2.47 5.04
CA ILE A 131 -14.29 3.63 5.91
C ILE A 131 -15.65 3.46 6.58
N ASN A 132 -16.66 2.96 5.85
CA ASN A 132 -18.01 2.79 6.40
C ASN A 132 -18.16 1.62 7.38
N ASN A 133 -17.16 0.72 7.44
CA ASN A 133 -17.16 -0.47 8.29
C ASN A 133 -16.13 -0.37 9.45
N ARG A 134 -15.53 0.81 9.66
CA ARG A 134 -14.74 1.13 10.86
C ARG A 134 -15.67 1.63 11.96
#